data_AF-A0A7T7CB41-F1
#
_entry.id   AF-A0A7T7CB41-F1
#
_cell.length_a   1.000
_cell.length_b   1.000
_cell.length_c   1.000
_cell.angle_alpha   90.00
_cell.angle_beta   90.00
_cell.angle_gamma   90.00
#
_symmetry.space_group_name_H-M   'P 1'
#
loop_
_entity.id
_entity.type
_entity.pdbx_description
1 polymer ?
#
loop_
_entity_poly.entity_id
_entity_poly.type
_entity_poly.pdbx_seq_one_letter_code
_entity_poly.pdbx_strand_id
1 'polypeptide(L)'
;MANSDINLKFKGYQYQLYPTEDQETFINKTLGCSRYVFIHFLALWESEYKASEKGLSYHSCANLLPALKEELPWLQEVDATS
;
A
#
# COMPACT_ATOMS: atom_id res chain seq x y z
N MET A 1 31.34 1.58 -33.57
CA MET A 1 30.74 0.39 -32.96
C MET A 1 29.23 0.63 -32.96
N ALA A 2 28.47 -0.13 -33.75
CA ALA A 2 27.05 0.13 -34.00
C ALA A 2 26.24 -0.12 -32.72
N ASN A 3 25.53 0.90 -32.23
CA ASN A 3 24.41 0.71 -31.31
C ASN A 3 23.30 0.04 -32.14
N SER A 4 23.23 -1.29 -32.04
CA SER A 4 22.09 -2.03 -32.53
C SER A 4 20.92 -1.68 -31.61
N ASP A 5 19.94 -0.96 -32.15
CA ASP A 5 18.68 -0.69 -31.49
C ASP A 5 18.07 -2.02 -31.03
N ILE A 6 18.10 -2.26 -29.72
CA ILE A 6 17.49 -3.44 -29.11
C ILE A 6 15.99 -3.36 -29.39
N ASN A 7 15.48 -4.25 -30.23
CA ASN A 7 14.05 -4.39 -30.51
C ASN A 7 13.34 -4.96 -29.27
N LEU A 8 13.12 -4.11 -28.27
CA LEU A 8 12.36 -4.43 -27.06
C LEU A 8 10.87 -4.48 -27.42
N LYS A 9 10.35 -5.71 -27.56
CA LYS A 9 8.94 -5.96 -27.84
C LYS A 9 8.18 -6.13 -26.52
N PHE A 10 7.55 -5.07 -26.03
CA PHE A 10 6.70 -5.14 -24.84
C PHE A 10 5.42 -5.91 -25.14
N LYS A 11 5.13 -6.95 -24.35
CA LYS A 11 3.86 -7.69 -24.38
C LYS A 11 3.00 -7.21 -23.23
N GLY A 12 1.84 -6.64 -23.54
CA GLY A 12 0.79 -6.31 -22.57
C GLY A 12 -0.37 -7.29 -22.73
N TYR A 13 -0.95 -7.71 -21.60
CA TYR A 13 -2.17 -8.51 -21.58
C TYR A 13 -3.26 -7.70 -20.87
N GLN A 14 -4.44 -7.64 -21.48
CA GLN A 14 -5.62 -7.02 -20.89
C GLN A 14 -6.58 -8.12 -20.48
N TYR A 15 -6.99 -8.09 -19.20
CA TYR A 15 -7.96 -9.01 -18.64
C TYR A 15 -9.09 -8.22 -18.00
N GLN A 16 -10.30 -8.74 -18.14
CA GLN A 16 -11.44 -8.27 -17.36
C GLN A 16 -11.65 -9.23 -16.20
N LEU A 17 -11.72 -8.69 -14.99
CA LEU A 17 -11.98 -9.46 -13.78
C LEU A 17 -13.49 -9.55 -13.55
N TYR A 18 -13.96 -10.74 -13.19
CA TYR A 18 -15.33 -11.00 -12.76
C TYR A 18 -15.28 -11.65 -11.38
N PRO A 19 -15.04 -10.85 -10.33
CA PRO A 19 -14.96 -11.36 -8.98
C PRO A 19 -16.30 -11.92 -8.49
N THR A 20 -16.26 -12.92 -7.62
CA THR A 20 -17.43 -13.33 -6.82
C THR A 20 -17.72 -12.31 -5.71
N GLU A 21 -18.90 -12.37 -5.09
CA GLU A 21 -19.27 -11.47 -3.98
C GLU A 21 -18.23 -11.49 -2.84
N ASP A 22 -17.72 -12.68 -2.50
CA ASP A 22 -16.65 -12.84 -1.50
C ASP A 22 -15.34 -12.17 -1.93
N GLN A 23 -14.98 -12.31 -3.21
CA GLN A 23 -13.78 -11.68 -3.77
C GLN A 23 -13.91 -10.15 -3.82
N GLU A 24 -15.08 -9.63 -4.20
CA GLU A 24 -15.34 -8.18 -4.17
C GLU A 24 -15.21 -7.64 -2.76
N THR A 25 -15.79 -8.34 -1.78
CA THR A 25 -15.68 -7.97 -0.37
C THR A 25 -14.22 -7.95 0.07
N PHE A 26 -13.45 -9.00 -0.27
CA PHE A 26 -12.03 -9.08 0.10
C PHE A 26 -11.16 -8.02 -0.58
N ILE A 27 -11.40 -7.73 -1.86
CA ILE A 27 -10.71 -6.66 -2.61
C ILE A 27 -11.01 -5.31 -1.96
N ASN A 28 -12.28 -5.03 -1.66
CA ASN A 28 -12.69 -3.79 -1.02
C ASN A 28 -12.06 -3.61 0.36
N LYS A 29 -12.03 -4.67 1.18
CA LYS A 29 -11.33 -4.67 2.46
C LYS A 29 -9.83 -4.41 2.29
N THR A 30 -9.18 -5.09 1.35
CA THR A 30 -7.73 -4.94 1.08
C THR A 30 -7.40 -3.51 0.69
N LEU A 31 -8.10 -2.96 -0.30
CA LEU A 31 -7.92 -1.58 -0.76
C LEU A 31 -8.25 -0.57 0.34
N GLY A 32 -9.30 -0.83 1.13
CA GLY A 32 -9.70 -0.01 2.27
C GLY A 32 -8.62 0.06 3.35
N CYS A 33 -8.07 -1.10 3.75
CA CYS A 33 -6.98 -1.19 4.71
C CYS A 33 -5.73 -0.46 4.23
N SER A 34 -5.29 -0.71 2.99
CA SER A 34 -4.12 -0.03 2.41
C SER A 34 -4.31 1.48 2.35
N ARG A 35 -5.49 1.95 1.90
CA ARG A 35 -5.83 3.37 1.86
C ARG A 35 -5.80 3.99 3.25
N TYR A 36 -6.40 3.33 4.24
CA TYR A 36 -6.43 3.84 5.60
C TYR A 36 -5.02 3.98 6.17
N VAL A 37 -4.21 2.93 6.09
CA VAL A 37 -2.82 2.93 6.57
C VAL A 37 -2.02 4.06 5.93
N PHE A 38 -2.13 4.23 4.61
CA PHE A 38 -1.47 5.33 3.91
C PHE A 38 -1.91 6.71 4.42
N ILE A 39 -3.22 6.95 4.51
CA ILE A 39 -3.76 8.24 4.96
C ILE A 39 -3.37 8.52 6.42
N HIS A 40 -3.45 7.51 7.30
CA HIS A 40 -3.08 7.63 8.70
C HIS A 40 -1.62 8.06 8.86
N PHE A 41 -0.69 7.35 8.19
CA PHE A 41 0.73 7.69 8.27
C PHE A 41 1.09 8.98 7.53
N LEU A 42 0.36 9.35 6.47
CA LEU A 42 0.54 10.65 5.82
C LEU A 42 0.18 11.80 6.76
N ALA A 43 -0.93 11.68 7.49
CA ALA A 43 -1.33 12.67 8.49
C ALA A 43 -0.31 12.76 9.63
N LEU A 44 0.17 11.61 10.13
CA LEU A 44 1.21 11.58 11.17
C LEU A 44 2.53 12.18 10.67
N TRP A 45 2.91 11.88 9.43
CA TRP A 45 4.09 12.45 8.79
C TRP A 45 3.99 13.98 8.70
N GLU A 46 2.83 14.50 8.31
CA GLU A 46 2.59 15.96 8.24
C GLU A 46 2.73 16.61 9.63
N SER A 47 2.19 15.99 10.68
CA SER A 47 2.34 16.52 12.05
C SER A 47 3.79 16.50 12.53
N GLU A 48 4.53 15.42 12.28
CA GLU A 48 5.93 15.27 12.69
C GLU A 48 6.83 16.26 11.94
N TYR A 49 6.59 16.44 10.64
CA TYR A 49 7.33 17.39 9.83
C TYR A 49 7.11 18.83 10.29
N LYS A 50 5.87 19.20 10.65
CA LYS A 50 5.59 20.55 11.22
C LYS A 50 6.27 20.77 12.57
N ALA A 51 6.45 19.73 13.37
CA ALA A 51 7.04 19.83 14.71
C ALA A 51 8.58 19.82 14.70
N SER A 52 9.19 19.01 13.83
CA SER A 52 10.61 18.69 13.89
C SER A 52 11.41 19.00 12.61
N GLU A 53 10.73 19.47 11.57
CA GLU A 53 11.24 19.59 10.18
C GLU A 53 11.75 18.26 9.60
N LYS A 54 11.46 17.14 10.28
CA LYS A 54 11.83 15.79 9.87
C LYS A 54 10.56 14.96 9.76
N GLY A 55 10.41 14.32 8.62
CA GLY A 55 9.30 13.41 8.36
C GLY A 55 9.54 12.03 8.97
N LEU A 56 8.51 11.17 8.89
CA LEU A 56 8.65 9.76 9.23
C LEU A 56 9.38 8.98 8.14
N SER A 57 10.21 8.03 8.57
CA SER A 57 10.79 7.02 7.69
C SER A 57 9.86 5.82 7.55
N TYR A 58 10.08 5.01 6.50
CA TYR A 58 9.37 3.74 6.34
C TYR A 58 9.52 2.85 7.59
N HIS A 59 10.74 2.73 8.13
CA HIS A 59 10.99 1.94 9.34
C HIS A 59 10.20 2.44 10.56
N SER A 60 10.06 3.77 10.70
CA SER A 60 9.24 4.37 11.75
C SER A 60 7.78 3.95 11.60
N CYS A 61 7.20 4.07 10.39
CA CYS A 61 5.83 3.65 10.13
C CYS A 61 5.62 2.14 10.33
N ALA A 62 6.57 1.31 9.86
CA ALA A 62 6.52 -0.13 10.01
C ALA A 62 6.55 -0.58 11.49
N ASN A 63 7.28 0.13 12.35
CA ASN A 63 7.32 -0.14 13.79
C ASN A 63 6.04 0.29 14.52
N LEU A 64 5.34 1.31 14.02
CA LEU A 64 4.07 1.80 14.58
C LEU A 64 2.86 0.95 14.15
N LEU A 65 2.94 0.33 12.97
CA LEU A 65 1.84 -0.43 12.39
C LEU A 65 1.33 -1.60 13.26
N PRO A 66 2.17 -2.39 13.96
CA PRO A 66 1.68 -3.43 14.88
C PRO A 66 0.76 -2.87 15.96
N ALA A 67 1.14 -1.77 16.62
CA ALA A 67 0.30 -1.14 17.64
C ALA A 67 -1.03 -0.65 17.05
N LEU A 68 -0.99 -0.02 15.87
CA LEU A 68 -2.20 0.41 15.17
C LEU A 68 -3.13 -0.76 14.82
N LYS A 69 -2.57 -1.93 14.47
CA LYS A 69 -3.34 -3.14 14.18
C LYS A 69 -3.97 -3.77 15.42
N GLU A 70 -3.40 -3.57 16.60
CA GLU A 70 -4.02 -3.98 17.88
C GLU A 70 -5.19 -3.05 18.23
N GLU A 71 -5.06 -1.75 17.99
CA GLU A 71 -6.13 -0.76 18.20
C GLU A 71 -7.28 -0.93 17.19
N LEU A 72 -6.95 -1.34 15.96
CA LEU A 72 -7.88 -1.49 14.85
C LEU A 72 -7.82 -2.92 14.30
N PRO A 73 -8.46 -3.90 14.95
CA PRO A 73 -8.38 -5.32 14.57
C PRO A 73 -8.80 -5.60 13.12
N TRP A 74 -9.67 -4.78 12.54
CA TRP A 74 -10.12 -4.92 11.15
C TRP A 74 -8.97 -4.74 10.13
N LEU A 75 -7.86 -4.11 10.50
CA LEU A 75 -6.63 -4.05 9.70
C LEU A 75 -5.91 -5.40 9.61
N GLN A 76 -6.29 -6.38 10.44
CA GLN A 76 -5.76 -7.74 10.41
C GLN A 76 -6.65 -8.70 9.59
N GLU A 77 -7.82 -8.25 9.11
CA GLU A 77 -8.76 -9.08 8.34
C GLU A 77 -8.30 -9.38 6.90
N VAL A 78 -7.24 -8.71 6.44
CA VAL A 78 -6.70 -8.83 5.09
C VAL A 78 -5.28 -9.38 5.14
N ASP A 79 -4.88 -10.07 4.06
CA ASP A 79 -3.57 -10.70 4.00
C ASP A 79 -2.44 -9.67 4.17
N ALA A 80 -1.49 -9.99 5.02
CA ALA A 80 -0.23 -9.27 5.13
C ALA A 80 0.71 -9.71 4.00
N THR A 81 0.33 -9.43 2.75
CA THR A 81 1.24 -9.65 1.61
C THR A 81 1.86 -8.32 1.22
N SER A 82 3.07 -8.05 1.71
CA SER A 82 3.93 -6.93 1.30
C SER A 82 5.38 -7.28 1.58
#